data_AF-A0A4Q6AUL3-F1
#
_entry.id   AF-A0A4Q6AUL3-F1
#
_cell.length_a   1.000
_cell.length_b   1.000
_cell.length_c   1.000
_cell.angle_alpha   90.00
_cell.angle_beta   90.00
_cell.angle_gamma   90.00
#
_symmetry.space_group_name_H-M   'P 1'
#
loop_
_entity.id
_entity.type
_entity.pdbx_description
1 polymer ?
#
loop_
_entity_poly.entity_id
_entity_poly.type
_entity_poly.pdbx_seq_one_letter_code
_entity_poly.pdbx_strand_id
1 'polypeptide(L)'
;PGENLTLIKDVKTDMGKYWVTYEKDSVHAEKPLWYYHLRFDRKDGKETFVLAPNAFVNYKNQEGLMANPDSKHYWDHDIFTYITSLPDPEKNKDTSSFNTVNTKIGDTVFYSKGYAIVEDVSSFRNIPNVQLNANDSASVATLKFYAKTGSVYTGRPILINKDGGAFPQPDTLTAENLIVQLQKVDGKKLELGVKESDALMQYVTLKAYIFPFINLVWAGTILMTIGFLISMFYRRQQSNLASKKLKVYRKEEREVEV
;
A
#
# COMPACT_ATOMS: atom_id res chain seq x y z
N PRO A 1 -6.30 20.46 -4.06
CA PRO A 1 -4.98 19.79 -3.91
C PRO A 1 -5.15 18.49 -3.12
N GLY A 2 -4.94 17.33 -3.75
CA GLY A 2 -5.03 16.03 -3.06
C GLY A 2 -3.91 15.89 -2.04
N GLU A 3 -4.27 15.82 -0.76
CA GLU A 3 -3.33 15.54 0.32
C GLU A 3 -2.74 14.13 0.15
N ASN A 4 -1.52 13.93 0.66
CA ASN A 4 -0.93 12.60 0.73
C ASN A 4 -1.82 11.72 1.60
N LEU A 5 -2.30 10.59 1.08
CA LEU A 5 -3.07 9.65 1.86
C LEU A 5 -2.26 8.38 2.08
N THR A 6 -2.07 8.03 3.34
CA THR A 6 -1.44 6.78 3.74
C THR A 6 -2.49 5.68 3.81
N LEU A 7 -2.30 4.65 2.99
CA LEU A 7 -3.12 3.44 3.00
C LEU A 7 -2.41 2.35 3.80
N ILE A 8 -3.13 1.76 4.73
CA ILE A 8 -2.72 0.57 5.47
C ILE A 8 -3.28 -0.65 4.71
N LYS A 9 -2.47 -1.71 4.58
CA LYS A 9 -2.90 -2.94 3.92
C LYS A 9 -4.18 -3.51 4.54
N ASP A 10 -5.10 -3.95 3.68
CA ASP A 10 -6.41 -4.50 4.02
C ASP A 10 -7.36 -3.54 4.77
N VAL A 11 -6.97 -2.27 4.95
CA VAL A 11 -7.81 -1.25 5.57
C VAL A 11 -8.51 -0.45 4.46
N LYS A 12 -9.83 -0.31 4.60
CA LYS A 12 -10.67 0.47 3.70
C LYS A 12 -10.60 1.95 4.10
N THR A 13 -10.04 2.78 3.24
CA THR A 13 -9.84 4.21 3.50
C THR A 13 -10.77 5.06 2.64
N ASP A 14 -11.34 6.12 3.21
CA ASP A 14 -12.17 7.06 2.47
C ASP A 14 -11.31 7.95 1.56
N MET A 15 -11.64 7.99 0.27
CA MET A 15 -11.02 8.87 -0.72
C MET A 15 -12.07 9.62 -1.56
N GLY A 16 -13.03 10.23 -0.88
CA GLY A 16 -14.04 11.10 -1.49
C GLY A 16 -15.21 10.29 -2.07
N LYS A 17 -15.26 10.12 -3.39
CA LYS A 17 -16.32 9.32 -4.07
C LYS A 17 -16.04 7.82 -4.05
N TYR A 18 -14.82 7.43 -3.70
CA TYR A 18 -14.36 6.05 -3.68
C TYR A 18 -13.89 5.66 -2.29
N TRP A 19 -14.09 4.40 -1.97
CA TRP A 19 -13.32 3.70 -0.95
C TRP A 19 -12.09 3.08 -1.61
N VAL A 20 -10.93 3.22 -0.98
CA VAL A 20 -9.69 2.67 -1.49
C VAL A 20 -9.12 1.68 -0.49
N THR A 21 -8.80 0.48 -0.96
CA THR A 21 -8.20 -0.58 -0.15
C THR A 21 -6.89 -1.01 -0.79
N TYR A 22 -5.81 -1.03 -0.01
CA TYR A 22 -4.55 -1.63 -0.45
C TYR A 22 -4.60 -3.14 -0.21
N GLU A 23 -4.76 -3.94 -1.28
CA GLU A 23 -4.98 -5.39 -1.16
C GLU A 23 -3.67 -6.16 -1.05
N LYS A 24 -2.76 -5.93 -2.00
CA LYS A 24 -1.53 -6.72 -2.10
C LYS A 24 -0.45 -6.02 -2.89
N ASP A 25 0.77 -6.40 -2.61
CA ASP A 25 1.97 -6.12 -3.37
C ASP A 25 2.37 -7.33 -4.22
N SER A 26 2.97 -7.06 -5.38
CA SER A 26 3.67 -8.08 -6.17
C SER A 26 5.01 -7.53 -6.65
N VAL A 27 6.01 -8.41 -6.73
CA VAL A 27 7.37 -8.04 -7.17
C VAL A 27 7.61 -8.58 -8.57
N HIS A 28 8.30 -7.80 -9.40
CA HIS A 28 8.81 -8.29 -10.67
C HIS A 28 9.90 -9.35 -10.44
N ALA A 29 9.85 -10.48 -11.14
CA ALA A 29 10.72 -11.64 -10.87
C ALA A 29 12.23 -11.33 -10.92
N GLU A 30 12.65 -10.41 -11.79
CA GLU A 30 14.06 -10.12 -12.05
C GLU A 30 14.50 -8.68 -11.71
N LYS A 31 13.56 -7.80 -11.36
CA LYS A 31 13.82 -6.36 -11.18
C LYS A 31 13.34 -5.91 -9.80
N PRO A 32 14.00 -4.93 -9.16
CA PRO A 32 13.58 -4.37 -7.87
C PRO A 32 12.35 -3.44 -8.05
N LEU A 33 11.30 -3.95 -8.68
CA LEU A 33 10.08 -3.22 -9.04
C LEU A 33 8.90 -3.85 -8.32
N TRP A 34 8.22 -3.06 -7.51
CA TRP A 34 7.03 -3.43 -6.77
C TRP A 34 5.78 -2.85 -7.43
N TYR A 35 4.72 -3.63 -7.47
CA TYR A 35 3.38 -3.21 -7.91
C TYR A 35 2.44 -3.25 -6.73
N TYR A 36 1.69 -2.17 -6.52
CA TYR A 36 0.79 -2.02 -5.38
C TYR A 36 -0.65 -2.06 -5.86
N HIS A 37 -1.38 -3.12 -5.52
CA HIS A 37 -2.76 -3.31 -5.98
C HIS A 37 -3.71 -2.54 -5.08
N LEU A 38 -4.33 -1.51 -5.64
CA LEU A 38 -5.25 -0.60 -4.99
C LEU A 38 -6.65 -0.84 -5.53
N ARG A 39 -7.53 -1.41 -4.73
CA ARG A 39 -8.94 -1.57 -5.10
C ARG A 39 -9.69 -0.27 -4.81
N PHE A 40 -10.35 0.25 -5.83
CA PHE A 40 -11.27 1.37 -5.76
C PHE A 40 -12.70 0.84 -5.84
N ASP A 41 -13.48 1.10 -4.80
CA ASP A 41 -14.91 0.78 -4.74
C ASP A 41 -15.70 2.10 -4.71
N ARG A 42 -16.54 2.34 -5.72
CA ARG A 42 -17.36 3.54 -5.73
C ARG A 42 -18.41 3.48 -4.62
N LYS A 43 -18.61 4.57 -3.89
CA LYS A 43 -19.49 4.60 -2.71
C LYS A 43 -20.97 4.30 -3.03
N ASP A 44 -21.39 4.50 -4.27
CA ASP A 44 -22.73 4.16 -4.74
C ASP A 44 -22.86 2.71 -5.25
N GLY A 45 -21.80 1.91 -5.14
CA GLY A 45 -21.77 0.49 -5.50
C GLY A 45 -21.80 0.21 -7.00
N LYS A 46 -21.74 1.23 -7.86
CA LYS A 46 -21.90 1.04 -9.31
C LYS A 46 -20.64 0.56 -10.01
N GLU A 47 -19.49 0.63 -9.35
CA GLU A 47 -18.22 0.37 -9.99
C GLU A 47 -17.14 -0.03 -8.99
N THR A 48 -16.35 -1.03 -9.40
CA THR A 48 -15.12 -1.46 -8.72
C THR A 48 -14.02 -1.66 -9.76
N PHE A 49 -12.82 -1.15 -9.48
CA PHE A 49 -11.63 -1.37 -10.32
C PHE A 49 -10.37 -1.44 -9.46
N VAL A 50 -9.27 -1.94 -10.04
CA VAL A 50 -7.97 -2.01 -9.39
C VAL A 50 -6.97 -1.21 -10.21
N LEU A 51 -6.19 -0.38 -9.53
CA LEU A 51 -5.00 0.27 -10.09
C LEU A 51 -3.75 -0.33 -9.45
N ALA A 52 -2.71 -0.52 -10.26
CA ALA A 52 -1.46 -1.13 -9.86
C ALA A 52 -0.26 -0.21 -10.19
N PRO A 53 -0.17 0.99 -9.56
CA PRO A 53 1.03 1.80 -9.69
C PRO A 53 2.24 1.01 -9.22
N ASN A 54 3.37 1.26 -9.87
CA ASN A 54 4.61 0.59 -9.55
C ASN A 54 5.64 1.58 -9.01
N ALA A 55 6.55 1.07 -8.19
CA ALA A 55 7.64 1.85 -7.66
C ALA A 55 8.89 0.99 -7.44
N PHE A 56 10.05 1.63 -7.58
CA PHE A 56 11.33 1.06 -7.23
C PHE A 56 12.09 2.00 -6.30
N VAL A 57 12.85 1.41 -5.38
CA VAL A 57 13.67 2.12 -4.40
C VAL A 57 15.12 1.69 -4.59
N ASN A 58 16.01 2.65 -4.81
CA ASN A 58 17.45 2.39 -4.88
C ASN A 58 18.09 2.63 -3.50
N TYR A 59 18.14 1.58 -2.68
CA TYR A 59 18.68 1.65 -1.32
C TYR A 59 20.19 1.95 -1.24
N LYS A 60 20.94 1.85 -2.35
CA LYS A 60 22.41 2.02 -2.32
C LYS A 60 22.87 3.47 -2.15
N ASN A 61 22.09 4.46 -2.59
CA ASN A 61 22.54 5.86 -2.65
C ASN A 61 21.59 6.87 -1.98
N GLN A 62 20.54 6.44 -1.27
CA GLN A 62 19.52 7.33 -0.66
C GLN A 62 18.86 8.34 -1.62
N GLU A 63 18.97 8.15 -2.94
CA GLU A 63 18.42 9.05 -3.94
C GLU A 63 17.24 8.40 -4.66
N GLY A 64 16.04 8.80 -4.24
CA GLY A 64 14.84 8.81 -5.07
C GLY A 64 14.00 7.53 -5.05
N LEU A 65 12.81 7.64 -4.47
CA LEU A 65 11.68 6.80 -4.86
C LEU A 65 11.34 7.11 -6.32
N MET A 66 11.47 6.13 -7.20
CA MET A 66 10.98 6.26 -8.57
C MET A 66 9.68 5.47 -8.68
N ALA A 67 8.57 6.21 -8.67
CA ALA A 67 7.23 5.68 -8.82
C ALA A 67 6.68 6.02 -10.20
N ASN A 68 6.06 5.04 -10.86
CA ASN A 68 5.24 5.27 -12.04
C ASN A 68 3.76 5.19 -11.64
N PRO A 69 2.96 6.19 -12.02
CA PRO A 69 1.54 6.17 -11.74
C PRO A 69 0.84 5.09 -12.57
N ASP A 70 -0.35 4.70 -12.12
CA ASP A 70 -1.31 3.95 -12.92
C ASP A 70 -2.64 4.71 -12.98
N SER A 71 -3.39 4.51 -14.06
CA SER A 71 -4.58 5.30 -14.35
C SER A 71 -5.73 4.53 -14.96
N LYS A 72 -6.94 4.90 -14.55
CA LYS A 72 -8.19 4.48 -15.19
C LYS A 72 -8.75 5.64 -16.00
N HIS A 73 -8.91 5.41 -17.30
CA HIS A 73 -9.46 6.39 -18.23
C HIS A 73 -10.98 6.28 -18.31
N TYR A 74 -11.66 7.42 -18.25
CA TYR A 74 -13.08 7.55 -18.61
C TYR A 74 -13.24 8.58 -19.73
N TRP A 75 -14.47 8.67 -20.24
CA TRP A 75 -14.77 9.62 -21.30
C TRP A 75 -14.76 11.07 -20.79
N ASP A 76 -15.20 11.31 -19.55
CA ASP A 76 -15.33 12.62 -18.90
C ASP A 76 -14.21 12.95 -17.92
N HIS A 77 -13.56 11.96 -17.32
CA HIS A 77 -12.49 12.17 -16.36
C HIS A 77 -11.52 10.99 -16.33
N ASP A 78 -10.36 11.21 -15.73
CA ASP A 78 -9.39 10.14 -15.49
C ASP A 78 -8.99 10.10 -14.03
N ILE A 79 -8.77 8.89 -13.52
CA ILE A 79 -8.32 8.67 -12.14
C ILE A 79 -6.88 8.18 -12.21
N PHE A 80 -5.95 8.95 -11.65
CA PHE A 80 -4.53 8.62 -11.56
C PHE A 80 -4.16 8.32 -10.12
N THR A 81 -3.29 7.33 -9.92
CA THR A 81 -2.70 7.01 -8.61
C THR A 81 -1.20 7.06 -8.69
N TYR A 82 -0.57 7.70 -7.72
CA TYR A 82 0.87 7.88 -7.67
C TYR A 82 1.40 7.65 -6.25
N ILE A 83 2.41 6.79 -6.12
CA ILE A 83 3.05 6.46 -4.85
C ILE A 83 4.02 7.59 -4.49
N THR A 84 3.80 8.24 -3.35
CA THR A 84 4.62 9.37 -2.89
C THR A 84 5.69 8.97 -1.89
N SER A 85 5.45 7.91 -1.11
CA SER A 85 6.46 7.37 -0.20
C SER A 85 6.21 5.89 0.08
N LEU A 86 7.32 5.18 0.30
CA LEU A 86 7.33 3.78 0.72
C LEU A 86 8.03 3.66 2.09
N PRO A 87 7.63 2.69 2.93
CA PRO A 87 8.33 2.38 4.17
C PRO A 87 9.72 1.86 3.85
N ASP A 88 10.72 2.32 4.60
CA ASP A 88 12.11 1.88 4.46
C ASP A 88 12.32 0.57 5.26
N PRO A 89 12.53 -0.58 4.59
CA PRO A 89 12.70 -1.87 5.26
C PRO A 89 13.98 -1.95 6.10
N GLU A 90 15.01 -1.13 5.84
CA GLU A 90 16.24 -1.13 6.65
C GLU A 90 16.08 -0.33 7.96
N LYS A 91 15.28 0.75 7.93
CA LYS A 91 14.88 1.48 9.15
C LYS A 91 13.81 0.75 9.97
N ASN A 92 13.02 -0.09 9.32
CA ASN A 92 12.00 -0.93 9.95
C ASN A 92 12.53 -2.32 10.35
N LYS A 93 13.83 -2.44 10.71
CA LYS A 93 14.32 -3.65 11.36
C LYS A 93 13.68 -3.74 12.75
N ASP A 94 12.86 -4.77 12.93
CA ASP A 94 12.13 -5.07 14.17
C ASP A 94 13.11 -5.33 15.34
N THR A 95 13.53 -4.26 16.01
CA THR A 95 14.32 -4.32 17.26
C THR A 95 13.44 -4.42 18.49
N SER A 96 12.11 -4.50 18.33
CA SER A 96 11.18 -4.50 19.44
C SER A 96 11.17 -5.86 20.15
N SER A 97 11.57 -5.85 21.43
CA SER A 97 11.46 -7.00 22.34
C SER A 97 10.09 -7.01 23.02
N PHE A 98 9.64 -8.18 23.46
CA PHE A 98 8.44 -8.28 24.29
C PHE A 98 8.68 -7.59 25.63
N ASN A 99 7.81 -6.63 25.96
CA ASN A 99 7.73 -6.07 27.30
C ASN A 99 6.77 -6.93 28.11
N THR A 100 7.32 -7.69 29.05
CA THR A 100 6.51 -8.54 29.94
C THR A 100 5.86 -7.69 31.01
N VAL A 101 4.53 -7.69 31.04
CA VAL A 101 3.70 -7.01 32.03
C VAL A 101 2.98 -8.04 32.88
N ASN A 102 3.18 -7.96 34.19
CA ASN A 102 2.45 -8.77 35.17
C ASN A 102 1.10 -8.11 35.42
N THR A 103 0.02 -8.81 35.10
CA THR A 103 -1.35 -8.29 35.21
C THR A 103 -2.30 -9.35 35.77
N LYS A 104 -3.55 -8.99 35.98
CA LYS A 104 -4.61 -9.87 36.48
C LYS A 104 -5.88 -9.69 35.68
N ILE A 105 -6.81 -10.61 35.84
CA ILE A 105 -8.16 -10.48 35.27
C ILE A 105 -8.81 -9.20 35.80
N GLY A 106 -9.29 -8.35 34.90
CA GLY A 106 -9.86 -7.03 35.18
C GLY A 106 -8.87 -5.87 35.18
N ASP A 107 -7.56 -6.14 35.16
CA ASP A 107 -6.54 -5.09 35.13
C ASP A 107 -6.37 -4.51 33.71
N THR A 108 -5.84 -3.28 33.67
CA THR A 108 -5.57 -2.55 32.43
C THR A 108 -4.07 -2.56 32.11
N VAL A 109 -3.73 -2.87 30.87
CA VAL A 109 -2.37 -2.83 30.33
C VAL A 109 -2.27 -1.71 29.31
N PHE A 110 -1.38 -0.74 29.53
CA PHE A 110 -1.20 0.37 28.61
C PHE A 110 -0.16 0.05 27.54
N TYR A 111 -0.42 0.52 26.32
CA TYR A 111 0.50 0.45 25.18
C TYR A 111 0.51 1.80 24.44
N SER A 112 1.43 2.05 23.50
CA SER A 112 1.64 3.41 22.97
C SER A 112 0.40 4.03 22.31
N LYS A 113 -0.46 3.21 21.70
CA LYS A 113 -1.65 3.64 20.94
C LYS A 113 -2.98 3.45 21.69
N GLY A 114 -2.96 2.96 22.92
CA GLY A 114 -4.20 2.69 23.65
C GLY A 114 -4.02 1.96 24.97
N TYR A 115 -5.06 1.24 25.39
CA TYR A 115 -4.99 0.36 26.54
C TYR A 115 -5.77 -0.93 26.27
N ALA A 116 -5.35 -2.01 26.92
CA ALA A 116 -5.99 -3.31 26.87
C ALA A 116 -6.57 -3.66 28.24
N ILE A 117 -7.73 -4.29 28.27
CA ILE A 117 -8.33 -4.85 29.49
C ILE A 117 -8.31 -6.37 29.37
N VAL A 118 -7.83 -7.03 30.42
CA VAL A 118 -7.91 -8.48 30.54
C VAL A 118 -9.32 -8.87 31.00
N GLU A 119 -10.14 -9.40 30.11
CA GLU A 119 -11.53 -9.75 30.45
C GLU A 119 -11.62 -11.11 31.13
N ASP A 120 -10.92 -12.10 30.61
CA ASP A 120 -11.00 -13.47 31.10
C ASP A 120 -9.72 -14.25 30.80
N VAL A 121 -9.44 -15.26 31.62
CA VAL A 121 -8.46 -16.30 31.32
C VAL A 121 -9.12 -17.65 31.55
N SER A 122 -9.26 -18.41 30.47
CA SER A 122 -9.84 -19.74 30.49
C SER A 122 -8.75 -20.78 30.27
N SER A 123 -8.60 -21.70 31.23
CA SER A 123 -7.65 -22.83 31.14
C SER A 123 -8.40 -24.13 30.84
N PHE A 124 -7.98 -24.80 29.78
CA PHE A 124 -8.54 -26.04 29.28
C PHE A 124 -7.53 -27.18 29.44
N ARG A 125 -8.02 -28.35 29.86
CA ARG A 125 -7.24 -29.60 29.92
C ARG A 125 -7.60 -30.60 28.82
N ASN A 126 -8.48 -30.19 27.91
CA ASN A 126 -8.88 -30.98 26.75
C ASN A 126 -9.02 -30.04 25.54
N ILE A 127 -8.16 -30.20 24.55
CA ILE A 127 -8.24 -29.46 23.28
C ILE A 127 -8.52 -30.49 22.18
N PRO A 128 -9.52 -30.27 21.31
CA PRO A 128 -9.74 -31.14 20.16
C PRO A 128 -8.45 -31.29 19.33
N ASN A 129 -8.07 -32.53 19.01
CA ASN A 129 -6.84 -32.90 18.28
C ASN A 129 -5.49 -32.73 19.01
N VAL A 130 -5.47 -32.47 20.33
CA VAL A 130 -4.22 -32.46 21.13
C VAL A 130 -4.38 -33.37 22.34
N GLN A 131 -3.60 -34.46 22.40
CA GLN A 131 -3.52 -35.30 23.59
C GLN A 131 -2.70 -34.58 24.67
N LEU A 132 -3.39 -34.16 25.73
CA LEU A 132 -2.83 -33.51 26.91
C LEU A 132 -2.76 -34.55 28.04
N ASN A 133 -1.58 -34.73 28.62
CA ASN A 133 -1.35 -35.58 29.79
C ASN A 133 -1.93 -34.93 31.07
N ALA A 134 -1.95 -35.65 32.19
CA ALA A 134 -2.52 -35.14 33.46
C ALA A 134 -1.89 -33.82 33.98
N ASN A 135 -0.66 -33.52 33.53
CA ASN A 135 0.08 -32.30 33.88
C ASN A 135 0.04 -31.21 32.78
N ASP A 136 -0.64 -31.47 31.66
CA ASP A 136 -0.69 -30.54 30.53
C ASP A 136 -1.94 -29.63 30.64
N SER A 137 -1.83 -28.40 30.14
CA SER A 137 -2.93 -27.44 30.13
C SER A 137 -2.74 -26.41 29.01
N ALA A 138 -3.83 -25.90 28.44
CA ALA A 138 -3.78 -24.72 27.60
C ALA A 138 -4.59 -23.59 28.21
N SER A 139 -4.05 -22.39 28.22
CA SER A 139 -4.73 -21.20 28.74
C SER A 139 -4.92 -20.19 27.61
N VAL A 140 -6.12 -19.63 27.52
CA VAL A 140 -6.46 -18.57 26.55
C VAL A 140 -6.82 -17.34 27.36
N ALA A 141 -6.13 -16.23 27.09
CA ALA A 141 -6.49 -14.94 27.67
C ALA A 141 -7.33 -14.15 26.67
N THR A 142 -8.49 -13.65 27.08
CA THR A 142 -9.32 -12.75 26.27
C THR A 142 -9.00 -11.30 26.65
N LEU A 143 -8.48 -10.56 25.68
CA LEU A 143 -8.05 -9.18 25.84
C LEU A 143 -8.89 -8.27 24.94
N LYS A 144 -9.43 -7.18 25.50
CA LYS A 144 -10.05 -6.11 24.71
C LYS A 144 -9.13 -4.91 24.64
N PHE A 145 -8.77 -4.52 23.42
CA PHE A 145 -7.91 -3.38 23.12
C PHE A 145 -8.77 -2.19 22.72
N TYR A 146 -8.57 -1.07 23.40
CA TYR A 146 -9.21 0.21 23.14
C TYR A 146 -8.16 1.14 22.57
N ALA A 147 -8.27 1.42 21.27
CA ALA A 147 -7.37 2.33 20.57
C ALA A 147 -7.74 3.78 20.90
N LYS A 148 -6.75 4.68 20.88
CA LYS A 148 -6.96 6.14 21.02
C LYS A 148 -7.89 6.71 19.94
N THR A 149 -8.03 6.02 18.81
CA THR A 149 -8.94 6.38 17.70
C THR A 149 -10.42 6.06 18.00
N GLY A 150 -10.71 5.34 19.09
CA GLY A 150 -12.05 4.89 19.46
C GLY A 150 -12.42 3.49 18.95
N SER A 151 -11.56 2.87 18.13
CA SER A 151 -11.75 1.48 17.69
C SER A 151 -11.51 0.48 18.82
N VAL A 152 -12.30 -0.59 18.84
CA VAL A 152 -12.16 -1.69 19.81
C VAL A 152 -11.80 -2.98 19.09
N TYR A 153 -10.75 -3.65 19.55
CA TYR A 153 -10.28 -4.93 19.01
C TYR A 153 -10.26 -5.99 20.12
N THR A 154 -10.36 -7.26 19.74
CA THR A 154 -10.25 -8.38 20.69
C THR A 154 -9.07 -9.26 20.28
N GLY A 155 -8.18 -9.56 21.21
CA GLY A 155 -7.08 -10.49 21.03
C GLY A 155 -7.19 -11.69 21.98
N ARG A 156 -6.73 -12.85 21.51
CA ARG A 156 -6.82 -14.14 22.19
C ARG A 156 -5.49 -14.91 22.15
N PRO A 157 -4.43 -14.42 22.82
CA PRO A 157 -3.20 -15.19 22.92
C PRO A 157 -3.41 -16.48 23.71
N ILE A 158 -2.68 -17.53 23.31
CA ILE A 158 -2.81 -18.88 23.86
C ILE A 158 -1.46 -19.30 24.45
N LEU A 159 -1.48 -19.93 25.62
CA LEU A 159 -0.31 -20.57 26.24
C LEU A 159 -0.59 -22.06 26.38
N ILE A 160 0.23 -22.90 25.78
CA ILE A 160 0.12 -24.36 25.88
C ILE A 160 1.26 -24.88 26.76
N ASN A 161 0.92 -25.46 27.90
CA ASN A 161 1.84 -26.18 28.77
C ASN A 161 1.78 -27.67 28.43
N LYS A 162 2.86 -28.22 27.89
CA LYS A 162 2.96 -29.62 27.49
C LYS A 162 4.30 -30.22 27.94
N ASP A 163 4.25 -31.37 28.62
CA ASP A 163 5.44 -32.14 29.04
C ASP A 163 6.47 -31.32 29.84
N GLY A 164 5.98 -30.37 30.64
CA GLY A 164 6.81 -29.45 31.45
C GLY A 164 7.38 -28.24 30.68
N GLY A 165 7.12 -28.13 29.38
CA GLY A 165 7.44 -26.98 28.55
C GLY A 165 6.25 -26.03 28.35
N ALA A 166 6.53 -24.73 28.30
CA ALA A 166 5.55 -23.68 28.01
C ALA A 166 5.73 -23.20 26.57
N PHE A 167 4.69 -23.34 25.76
CA PHE A 167 4.63 -22.96 24.34
C PHE A 167 3.63 -21.82 24.14
N PRO A 168 4.12 -20.57 24.18
CA PRO A 168 3.26 -19.40 24.02
C PRO A 168 2.99 -19.10 22.53
N GLN A 169 1.73 -19.16 22.13
CA GLN A 169 1.25 -18.74 20.81
C GLN A 169 0.78 -17.28 20.88
N PRO A 170 1.51 -16.33 20.24
CA PRO A 170 1.11 -14.94 20.22
C PRO A 170 -0.12 -14.73 19.32
N ASP A 171 -0.87 -13.67 19.62
CA ASP A 171 -1.89 -13.12 18.75
C ASP A 171 -1.44 -11.75 18.23
N THR A 172 -1.65 -11.51 16.94
CA THR A 172 -1.16 -10.31 16.24
C THR A 172 -2.33 -9.44 15.82
N LEU A 173 -2.48 -8.29 16.46
CA LEU A 173 -3.39 -7.23 16.07
C LEU A 173 -2.71 -6.34 15.02
N THR A 174 -2.85 -6.72 13.74
CA THR A 174 -2.28 -5.98 12.61
C THR A 174 -2.74 -4.52 12.56
N ALA A 175 -3.99 -4.24 12.93
CA ALA A 175 -4.55 -2.88 12.92
C ALA A 175 -3.84 -1.92 13.90
N GLU A 176 -3.29 -2.44 15.00
CA GLU A 176 -2.63 -1.65 16.05
C GLU A 176 -1.11 -1.85 16.08
N ASN A 177 -0.55 -2.73 15.24
CA ASN A 177 0.84 -3.20 15.27
C ASN A 177 1.24 -3.87 16.59
N LEU A 178 0.31 -4.59 17.19
CA LEU A 178 0.48 -5.14 18.52
C LEU A 178 0.55 -6.66 18.42
N ILE A 179 1.68 -7.24 18.84
CA ILE A 179 1.79 -8.67 19.08
C ILE A 179 1.67 -8.87 20.58
N VAL A 180 0.70 -9.68 20.99
CA VAL A 180 0.49 -10.00 22.39
C VAL A 180 0.69 -11.49 22.60
N GLN A 181 1.45 -11.83 23.63
CA GLN A 181 1.83 -13.19 23.94
C GLN A 181 1.55 -13.48 25.40
N LEU A 182 0.84 -14.57 25.68
CA LEU A 182 0.64 -15.05 27.03
C LEU A 182 1.86 -15.90 27.42
N GLN A 183 2.71 -15.39 28.30
CA GLN A 183 3.97 -16.07 28.67
C GLN A 183 3.76 -17.03 29.83
N LYS A 184 2.96 -16.61 30.82
CA LYS A 184 2.71 -17.40 32.03
C LYS A 184 1.33 -17.12 32.59
N VAL A 185 0.71 -18.15 33.16
CA VAL A 185 -0.55 -18.06 33.90
C VAL A 185 -0.36 -18.73 35.25
N ASP A 186 -0.64 -17.99 36.32
CA ASP A 186 -0.63 -18.45 37.70
C ASP A 186 -1.96 -18.06 38.37
N GLY A 187 -2.98 -18.89 38.14
CA GLY A 187 -4.34 -18.65 38.61
C GLY A 187 -4.94 -17.36 38.04
N LYS A 188 -5.08 -16.33 38.88
CA LYS A 188 -5.61 -15.00 38.49
C LYS A 188 -4.53 -14.01 38.04
N LYS A 189 -3.24 -14.36 38.17
CA LYS A 189 -2.11 -13.56 37.72
C LYS A 189 -1.61 -14.11 36.40
N LEU A 190 -1.25 -13.23 35.48
CA LEU A 190 -0.77 -13.60 34.17
C LEU A 190 0.34 -12.65 33.72
N GLU A 191 1.32 -13.21 33.02
CA GLU A 191 2.43 -12.47 32.43
C GLU A 191 2.13 -12.32 30.94
N LEU A 192 1.82 -11.09 30.51
CA LEU A 192 1.60 -10.77 29.10
C LEU A 192 2.85 -10.12 28.54
N GLY A 193 3.43 -10.75 27.53
CA GLY A 193 4.37 -10.08 26.64
C GLY A 193 3.59 -9.21 25.67
N VAL A 194 3.83 -7.90 25.72
CA VAL A 194 3.31 -6.96 24.73
C VAL A 194 4.47 -6.46 23.89
N LYS A 195 4.37 -6.64 22.57
CA LYS A 195 5.36 -6.19 21.60
C LYS A 195 4.68 -5.26 20.60
N GLU A 196 5.17 -4.04 20.54
CA GLU A 196 4.74 -3.02 19.59
C GLU A 196 5.77 -2.97 18.47
N SER A 197 5.41 -3.47 17.28
CA SER A 197 6.35 -3.56 16.17
C SER A 197 6.03 -2.54 15.09
N ASP A 198 6.88 -1.55 14.91
CA ASP A 198 6.77 -0.59 13.80
C ASP A 198 6.99 -1.25 12.42
N ALA A 199 7.60 -2.44 12.40
CA ALA A 199 7.94 -3.19 11.19
C ALA A 199 6.76 -3.89 10.51
N LEU A 200 5.61 -4.01 11.19
CA LEU A 200 4.45 -4.73 10.66
C LEU A 200 3.57 -3.89 9.72
N MET A 201 3.74 -2.56 9.68
CA MET A 201 2.96 -1.76 8.75
C MET A 201 3.52 -1.85 7.34
N GLN A 202 2.93 -2.73 6.55
CA GLN A 202 2.88 -2.52 5.11
C GLN A 202 1.90 -1.39 4.83
N TYR A 203 2.41 -0.17 4.83
CA TYR A 203 1.67 1.00 4.39
C TYR A 203 2.26 1.55 3.10
N VAL A 204 1.43 2.16 2.28
CA VAL A 204 1.87 2.91 1.10
C VAL A 204 1.25 4.29 1.18
N THR A 205 2.05 5.33 1.02
CA THR A 205 1.51 6.68 0.90
C THR A 205 1.37 7.00 -0.57
N LEU A 206 0.17 7.41 -0.97
CA LEU A 206 -0.12 7.74 -2.34
C LEU A 206 -0.99 8.98 -2.45
N LYS A 207 -0.99 9.54 -3.65
CA LYS A 207 -1.96 10.55 -4.07
C LYS A 207 -2.81 9.97 -5.19
N ALA A 208 -4.10 10.25 -5.12
CA ALA A 208 -5.00 10.04 -6.24
C ALA A 208 -5.45 11.40 -6.80
N TYR A 209 -5.46 11.52 -8.12
CA TYR A 209 -5.91 12.71 -8.82
C TYR A 209 -7.04 12.37 -9.78
N ILE A 210 -8.03 13.24 -9.84
CA ILE A 210 -9.09 13.18 -10.85
C ILE A 210 -8.84 14.34 -11.83
N PHE A 211 -8.50 14.02 -13.07
CA PHE A 211 -8.34 15.01 -14.13
C PHE A 211 -9.59 15.02 -15.01
N PRO A 212 -10.40 16.09 -14.96
CA PRO A 212 -11.55 16.21 -15.85
C PRO A 212 -11.10 16.49 -17.28
N PHE A 213 -11.76 15.86 -18.26
CA PHE A 213 -11.63 16.11 -19.69
C PHE A 213 -10.21 16.00 -20.27
N ILE A 214 -9.38 15.06 -19.81
CA ILE A 214 -8.02 14.90 -20.37
C ILE A 214 -8.04 14.56 -21.87
N ASN A 215 -9.12 13.92 -22.33
CA ASN A 215 -9.32 13.59 -23.74
C ASN A 215 -9.32 14.84 -24.64
N LEU A 216 -9.72 16.01 -24.11
CA LEU A 216 -9.64 17.28 -24.83
C LEU A 216 -8.18 17.69 -25.09
N VAL A 217 -7.29 17.45 -24.13
CA VAL A 217 -5.86 17.71 -24.28
C VAL A 217 -5.29 16.83 -25.38
N TRP A 218 -5.60 15.53 -25.35
CA TRP A 218 -5.18 14.58 -26.39
C TRP A 218 -5.72 14.95 -27.77
N ALA A 219 -6.99 15.35 -27.86
CA ALA A 219 -7.57 15.84 -29.12
C ALA A 219 -6.83 17.08 -29.65
N GLY A 220 -6.47 18.01 -28.77
CA GLY A 220 -5.66 19.18 -29.12
C GLY A 220 -4.25 18.80 -29.61
N THR A 221 -3.58 17.88 -28.92
CA THR A 221 -2.26 17.37 -29.33
C THR A 221 -2.33 16.71 -30.71
N ILE A 222 -3.32 15.85 -30.97
CA ILE A 222 -3.52 15.20 -32.27
C ILE A 222 -3.73 16.26 -33.36
N LEU A 223 -4.59 17.25 -33.11
CA LEU A 223 -4.88 18.31 -34.07
C LEU A 223 -3.62 19.13 -34.41
N MET A 224 -2.79 19.45 -33.41
CA MET A 224 -1.51 20.11 -33.61
C MET A 224 -0.52 19.24 -34.41
N THR A 225 -0.41 17.94 -34.11
CA THR A 225 0.46 17.02 -34.86
C THR A 225 0.02 16.92 -36.33
N ILE A 226 -1.28 16.81 -36.59
CA ILE A 226 -1.83 16.79 -37.96
C ILE A 226 -1.53 18.12 -38.67
N GLY A 227 -1.78 19.25 -38.04
CA GLY A 227 -1.48 20.57 -38.60
C GLY A 227 0.01 20.75 -38.92
N PHE A 228 0.89 20.25 -38.05
CA PHE A 228 2.32 20.23 -38.28
C PHE A 228 2.71 19.36 -39.48
N LEU A 229 2.15 18.15 -39.61
CA LEU A 229 2.41 17.27 -40.76
C LEU A 229 1.93 17.88 -42.08
N ILE A 230 0.75 18.52 -42.10
CA ILE A 230 0.21 19.22 -43.28
C ILE A 230 1.15 20.36 -43.67
N SER A 231 1.55 21.20 -42.71
CA SER A 231 2.49 22.30 -42.94
C SER A 231 3.84 21.82 -43.48
N MET A 232 4.37 20.74 -42.93
CA MET A 232 5.63 20.14 -43.39
C MET A 232 5.51 19.62 -44.83
N PHE A 233 4.41 18.96 -45.18
CA PHE A 233 4.18 18.45 -46.52
C PHE A 233 4.00 19.57 -47.54
N TYR A 234 3.20 20.59 -47.21
CA TYR A 234 2.99 21.76 -48.05
C TYR A 234 4.28 22.53 -48.30
N ARG A 235 5.10 22.74 -47.26
CA ARG A 235 6.43 23.37 -47.39
C ARG A 235 7.36 22.57 -48.30
N ARG A 236 7.33 21.23 -48.24
CA ARG A 236 8.17 20.35 -49.07
C ARG A 236 7.76 20.39 -50.54
N GLN A 237 6.47 20.52 -50.84
CA GLN A 237 6.01 20.75 -52.21
C GLN A 237 6.46 22.12 -52.74
N GLN A 238 6.33 23.18 -51.94
CA GLN A 238 6.77 24.52 -52.33
C GLN A 238 8.29 24.59 -52.56
N SER A 239 9.10 23.95 -51.70
CA SER A 239 10.56 23.89 -51.92
C SER A 239 10.91 23.16 -53.22
N ASN A 240 10.23 22.06 -53.53
CA ASN A 240 10.45 21.31 -54.77
C ASN A 240 10.05 22.12 -56.02
N LEU A 241 8.97 22.89 -55.94
CA LEU A 241 8.52 23.79 -57.01
C LEU A 241 9.50 24.96 -57.22
N ALA A 242 9.99 25.56 -56.13
CA ALA A 242 10.99 26.62 -56.18
C ALA A 242 12.32 26.11 -56.79
N SER A 243 12.79 24.93 -56.39
CA SER A 243 13.97 24.30 -57.00
C SER A 243 13.81 23.97 -58.48
N LYS A 244 12.61 23.54 -58.92
CA LYS A 244 12.32 23.32 -60.34
C LYS A 244 12.34 24.62 -61.14
N LYS A 245 11.71 25.70 -60.65
CA LYS A 245 11.75 27.01 -61.31
C LYS A 245 13.18 27.55 -61.44
N LEU A 246 14.00 27.44 -60.39
CA LEU A 246 15.42 27.83 -60.42
C LEU A 246 16.24 27.06 -61.46
N LYS A 247 15.97 25.76 -61.66
CA LYS A 247 16.63 24.97 -62.71
C LYS A 247 16.23 25.40 -64.12
N VAL A 248 14.98 25.82 -64.33
CA VAL A 248 14.48 26.30 -65.63
C VAL A 248 15.13 27.63 -65.99
N TYR A 249 15.13 28.61 -65.07
CA TYR A 249 15.77 29.91 -65.30
C TYR A 249 17.26 29.79 -65.62
N ARG A 250 18.02 28.96 -64.88
CA ARG A 250 19.45 28.72 -65.14
C ARG A 250 19.72 28.01 -66.48
N LYS A 251 18.71 27.34 -67.05
CA LYS A 251 18.82 26.71 -68.37
C LYS A 251 18.59 27.74 -69.47
N GLU A 252 17.57 28.57 -69.33
CA GLU A 252 17.27 29.66 -70.26
C GLU A 252 18.41 30.70 -70.31
N GLU A 253 18.98 31.10 -69.17
CA GLU A 253 20.16 32.00 -69.16
C GLU A 253 21.35 31.43 -69.95
N ARG A 254 21.58 30.12 -69.88
CA ARG A 254 22.65 29.45 -70.63
C ARG A 254 22.38 29.28 -72.12
N GLU A 255 21.12 29.30 -72.54
CA GLU A 255 20.74 29.23 -73.96
C GLU A 255 20.77 30.62 -74.62
N VAL A 256 20.71 31.70 -73.84
CA VAL A 256 20.77 33.10 -74.32
C VAL A 256 22.22 33.64 -74.41
N GLU A 257 23.16 33.04 -73.69
CA GLU A 257 24.59 33.40 -73.73
C GLU A 257 25.40 32.75 -74.88
N VAL A 258 24.76 31.95 -75.75
CA VAL A 258 25.40 31.22 -76.88
C VAL A 258 25.08 31.84 -78.24
#